data_AF-A0A7I8EWG8-F1
#
_entry.id   AF-A0A7I8EWG8-F1
#
_cell.length_a   1.000
_cell.length_b   1.000
_cell.length_c   1.000
_cell.angle_alpha   90.00
_cell.angle_beta   90.00
_cell.angle_gamma   90.00
#
_symmetry.space_group_name_H-M   'P 1'
#
loop_
_entity.id
_entity.type
_entity.pdbx_description
1 polymer ?
#
loop_
_entity_poly.entity_id
_entity_poly.type
_entity_poly.pdbx_seq_one_letter_code
_entity_poly.pdbx_strand_id
1 'polypeptide(L)' 'MNVNPDMINQLIGSIPFPIGKTELVKMAKQHGANDQMANMLNRLPDKTYSNADELKGDFSSMMGGKMGNLGNLGGSSKI' A
#
# COMPACT_ATOMS: atom_id res chain seq x y z
N MET A 1 -3.68 18.04 2.22
CA MET A 1 -2.23 17.99 1.95
C MET A 1 -1.89 16.62 1.38
N ASN A 2 -1.28 16.59 0.19
CA ASN A 2 -1.02 15.39 -0.61
C ASN A 2 0.03 14.49 0.05
N VAL A 3 -0.20 13.18 0.01
CA VAL A 3 0.83 12.19 0.33
C VAL A 3 1.83 12.19 -0.83
N ASN A 4 3.11 12.49 -0.56
CA ASN A 4 4.13 12.54 -1.61
C ASN A 4 4.67 11.12 -1.89
N PRO A 5 4.61 10.63 -3.14
CA PRO A 5 5.11 9.30 -3.50
C PRO A 5 6.62 9.13 -3.29
N ASP A 6 7.41 10.18 -3.46
CA ASP A 6 8.85 10.16 -3.16
C ASP A 6 9.16 9.87 -1.68
N MET A 7 8.38 10.47 -0.78
CA MET A 7 8.53 10.24 0.67
C MET A 7 8.23 8.77 1.02
N ILE A 8 7.22 8.18 0.38
CA ILE A 8 6.89 6.76 0.53
C ILE A 8 8.05 5.90 0.03
N ASN A 9 8.60 6.20 -1.16
CA ASN A 9 9.72 5.44 -1.71
C ASN A 9 10.97 5.51 -0.83
N GLN A 10 11.28 6.68 -0.27
CA GLN A 10 12.39 6.86 0.67
C GLN A 10 12.16 6.11 1.99
N LEU A 11 10.96 6.21 2.56
CA LEU A 11 10.59 5.45 3.75
C LEU A 11 10.76 3.95 3.52
N ILE A 12 10.18 3.42 2.44
CA ILE A 12 10.26 1.99 2.12
C ILE A 12 11.70 1.55 1.87
N GLY A 13 12.52 2.38 1.21
CA GLY A 13 13.94 2.08 1.01
C GLY A 13 14.78 2.12 2.28
N SER A 14 14.33 2.86 3.31
CA SER A 14 15.01 2.98 4.61
C SER A 14 14.52 1.96 5.64
N ILE A 15 13.51 1.15 5.33
CA ILE A 15 12.95 0.17 6.25
C ILE A 15 13.82 -1.09 6.29
N PRO A 16 14.20 -1.57 7.49
CA PRO A 16 14.82 -2.88 7.64
C PRO A 16 13.75 -3.96 7.48
N PHE A 17 13.88 -4.78 6.43
CA PHE A 17 13.03 -5.96 6.25
C PHE A 17 13.63 -7.17 6.97
N PRO A 18 12.79 -8.08 7.54
CA PRO A 18 11.33 -8.08 7.48
C PRO A 18 10.67 -7.10 8.47
N ILE A 19 9.54 -6.50 8.09
CA ILE A 19 8.76 -5.57 8.93
C ILE A 19 7.29 -5.96 9.02
N GLY A 20 6.70 -5.84 10.21
CA GLY A 20 5.25 -6.01 10.40
C GLY A 20 4.46 -4.72 10.16
N LYS A 21 3.16 -4.83 9.87
CA LYS A 21 2.26 -3.68 9.68
C LYS A 21 2.35 -2.64 10.81
N THR A 22 2.35 -3.07 12.07
CA THR A 22 2.40 -2.17 13.23
C THR A 22 3.70 -1.37 13.30
N GLU A 23 4.83 -2.03 13.10
CA GLU A 23 6.16 -1.40 13.07
C GLU A 23 6.29 -0.46 11.87
N LEU A 24 5.76 -0.85 10.72
CA LEU A 24 5.69 -0.01 9.52
C LEU A 24 4.92 1.30 9.77
N VAL A 25 3.74 1.23 10.40
CA VAL A 25 2.94 2.42 10.75
C VAL A 25 3.71 3.31 11.73
N LYS A 26 4.40 2.72 12.70
CA LYS A 26 5.23 3.45 13.68
C LYS A 26 6.41 4.16 13.01
N MET A 27 7.15 3.46 12.15
CA MET A 27 8.26 4.01 11.36
C MET A 27 7.77 5.14 10.46
N ALA A 28 6.66 4.95 9.77
CA ALA A 28 6.07 5.99 8.93
C ALA A 28 5.77 7.26 9.74
N LYS A 29 5.12 7.14 10.89
CA LYS A 29 4.85 8.28 11.79
C LYS A 29 6.13 8.96 12.27
N GLN A 30 7.17 8.19 12.61
CA GLN A 30 8.48 8.72 13.01
C GLN A 30 9.17 9.49 11.88
N HIS A 31 8.99 9.06 10.62
CA HIS A 31 9.47 9.74 9.42
C HIS A 31 8.60 10.93 8.99
N GLY A 32 7.59 11.31 9.78
CA GLY A 32 6.72 12.45 9.49
C GLY A 32 5.52 12.12 8.59
N ALA A 33 5.16 10.83 8.45
CA ALA A 33 3.93 10.47 7.76
C ALA A 33 2.73 11.11 8.45
N ASN A 34 1.88 11.72 7.64
CA ASN A 34 0.63 12.32 8.11
C ASN A 34 -0.40 11.26 8.51
N ASP A 35 -1.45 11.66 9.22
CA ASP A 35 -2.52 10.76 9.65
C ASP A 35 -3.17 9.99 8.49
N GLN A 36 -3.27 10.62 7.31
CA GLN A 36 -3.80 9.96 6.12
C GLN A 36 -2.91 8.79 5.69
N MET A 37 -1.60 8.99 5.58
CA MET A 37 -0.65 7.93 5.23
C MET A 37 -0.59 6.85 6.32
N ALA A 38 -0.59 7.23 7.60
CA ALA A 38 -0.64 6.27 8.69
C ALA A 38 -1.92 5.42 8.66
N ASN A 39 -3.08 6.02 8.37
CA ASN A 39 -4.34 5.31 8.22
C ASN A 39 -4.33 4.40 6.98
N MET A 40 -3.65 4.80 5.90
CA MET A 40 -3.47 3.96 4.71
C MET A 40 -2.61 2.74 5.01
N LEU A 41 -1.47 2.93 5.66
CA LEU A 41 -0.60 1.84 6.10
C LEU A 41 -1.31 0.92 7.10
N ASN A 42 -2.19 1.45 7.95
CA ASN A 42 -2.96 0.65 8.91
C ASN A 42 -4.03 -0.24 8.25
N ARG A 43 -4.49 0.12 7.05
CA ARG A 43 -5.44 -0.67 6.26
C ARG A 43 -4.76 -1.75 5.41
N LEU A 44 -3.43 -1.76 5.35
CA LEU A 44 -2.69 -2.86 4.72
C LEU A 44 -2.99 -4.18 5.44
N PRO A 45 -2.88 -5.32 4.73
CA PRO A 45 -3.02 -6.63 5.35
C PRO A 45 -2.06 -6.77 6.53
N ASP A 46 -2.56 -7.40 7.61
CA ASP A 46 -1.75 -7.70 8.79
C ASP A 46 -0.82 -8.87 8.48
N LYS A 47 0.27 -8.56 7.77
CA LYS A 47 1.32 -9.51 7.41
C LYS A 47 2.69 -8.91 7.62
N THR A 48 3.69 -9.78 7.66
CA THR A 48 5.09 -9.39 7.67
C THR A 48 5.55 -9.25 6.23
N TYR A 49 5.97 -8.05 5.87
CA TYR A 49 6.56 -7.76 4.58
C TYR A 49 8.03 -8.18 4.60
N SER A 50 8.44 -9.03 3.67
CA SER A 50 9.82 -9.53 3.60
C SER A 50 10.72 -8.66 2.73
N ASN A 51 10.13 -7.78 1.91
CA ASN A 51 10.84 -6.88 1.01
C ASN A 51 10.01 -5.62 0.71
N ALA A 52 10.69 -4.63 0.12
CA ALA A 52 10.10 -3.36 -0.29
C ALA A 52 9.04 -3.52 -1.40
N ASP A 53 9.21 -4.48 -2.29
CA ASP A 53 8.35 -4.66 -3.45
C ASP A 53 6.94 -5.16 -3.06
N GLU A 54 6.85 -6.11 -2.13
CA GLU A 54 5.58 -6.57 -1.56
C GLU A 54 4.80 -5.42 -0.92
N LEU A 55 5.50 -4.58 -0.15
CA LEU A 55 4.89 -3.44 0.52
C LEU A 55 4.42 -2.39 -0.48
N LYS A 56 5.26 -2.05 -1.47
CA LYS A 56 4.89 -1.12 -2.56
C LYS A 56 3.72 -1.64 -3.38
N GLY A 57 3.69 -2.94 -3.66
CA GLY A 57 2.62 -3.60 -4.41
C GLY A 57 1.27 -3.44 -3.71
N ASP A 58 1.19 -3.81 -2.43
CA ASP A 58 -0.05 -3.68 -1.64
C ASP A 58 -0.44 -2.20 -1.46
N PHE A 59 0.53 -1.34 -1.16
CA PHE A 59 0.28 0.09 -0.94
C PHE A 59 -0.19 0.80 -2.23
N SER A 60 0.44 0.53 -3.37
CA SER A 60 0.05 1.04 -4.68
C SER A 60 -1.33 0.52 -5.09
N SER A 61 -1.59 -0.77 -4.87
CA SER A 61 -2.92 -1.36 -5.09
C SER A 61 -3.99 -0.67 -4.27
N MET A 62 -3.65 -0.15 -3.09
CA MET A 62 -4.59 0.57 -2.24
C MET A 62 -4.73 2.07 -2.60
N MET A 63 -3.66 2.74 -2.99
CA MET A 63 -3.66 4.16 -3.41
C MET A 63 -4.27 4.38 -4.81
N GLY A 64 -4.04 3.44 -5.74
CA GLY A 64 -4.50 3.50 -7.13
C GLY A 64 -5.66 2.57 -7.47
N GLY A 65 -6.12 1.75 -6.52
CA GLY A 65 -7.12 0.70 -6.78
C GLY A 65 -8.48 0.97 -6.17
N LYS A 66 -9.33 1.67 -6.92
CA LYS A 66 -10.76 1.35 -6.92
C LYS A 66 -11.35 1.34 -8.32
N MET A 67 -10.71 0.67 -9.29
CA MET A 67 -11.35 0.43 -10.59
C MET A 67 -10.69 -0.66 -11.45
N GLY A 68 -10.56 -1.88 -10.91
CA GLY A 68 -10.90 -3.04 -11.72
C GLY A 68 -12.42 -3.13 -11.77
N ASN A 69 -13.07 -2.20 -12.49
CA ASN A 69 -14.46 -2.34 -12.87
C ASN A 69 -14.60 -3.70 -13.55
N LEU A 70 -15.32 -4.62 -12.90
CA LEU A 70 -16.45 -5.31 -13.51
C LEU A 70 -16.43 -5.27 -15.06
N GLY A 71 -15.54 -6.05 -15.66
CA GLY A 71 -15.82 -6.69 -16.94
C GLY A 71 -16.86 -7.79 -16.70
N ASN A 72 -18.02 -7.40 -16.21
CA ASN A 72 -19.18 -8.27 -16.15
C ASN A 72 -19.78 -8.36 -17.55
N LEU A 73 -20.14 -9.58 -17.95
CA LEU A 73 -21.05 -9.95 -19.04
C LEU A 73 -20.58 -9.71 -20.49
N GLY A 74 -19.84 -10.70 -20.98
CA GLY A 74 -19.84 -11.07 -22.40
C GLY A 74 -19.72 -12.58 -22.59
N GLY A 75 -20.25 -13.37 -21.65
CA GLY A 75 -20.43 -14.79 -21.84
C GLY A 75 -21.38 -15.03 -23.00
N SER A 76 -20.87 -15.68 -24.05
CA SER A 76 -21.58 -16.66 -24.86
C SER A 76 -23.09 -16.42 -25.07
N SER A 77 -23.44 -15.83 -26.21
CA SER A 77 -24.63 -16.26 -26.93
C SER A 77 -24.24 -16.51 -28.38
N LYS A 78 -23.77 -17.74 -28.61
CA LYS A 78 -24.01 -18.43 -29.89
C LYS A 78 -25.51 -18.75 -29.90
N ILE A 79 -26.29 -18.07 -30.74
CA ILE A 79 -27.44 -18.63 -31.47
C ILE A 79 -27.40 -17.99 -32.86
#